data_AF-A0A961Z939-F1
#
_entry.id   AF-A0A961Z939-F1
#
_cell.length_a   1.000
_cell.length_b   1.000
_cell.length_c   1.000
_cell.angle_alpha   90.00
_cell.angle_beta   90.00
_cell.angle_gamma   90.00
#
_symmetry.space_group_name_H-M   'P 1'
#
loop_
_entity.id
_entity.type
_entity.pdbx_description
1 polymer ?
#
loop_
_entity_poly.entity_id
_entity_poly.type
_entity_poly.pdbx_seq_one_letter_code
_entity_poly.pdbx_strand_id
1 'polypeptide(L)'
;LSAVGGCNTKLLAAIALSRSPTKAIISYHGYNEWKTGWLSWFTYLTLPLLSRLACRTIAVSEGLRNELVQRWRADPDRTVTIHNPVFFPNGIKVPSPQELAARDPIILAVGRMVPEKDFRTLVRA
;
A
#
# COMPACT_ATOMS: atom_id res chain seq x y z
N LEU A 1 -6.34 -9.98 11.89
CA LEU A 1 -6.21 -9.06 10.73
C LEU A 1 -5.38 -9.70 9.59
N SER A 2 -5.74 -10.92 9.16
CA SER A 2 -5.12 -11.64 8.02
C SER A 2 -5.96 -11.52 6.72
N ALA A 3 -6.89 -10.55 6.68
CA ALA A 3 -7.94 -10.51 5.67
C ALA A 3 -7.45 -9.98 4.31
N VAL A 4 -6.56 -8.98 4.27
CA VAL A 4 -6.26 -8.26 3.00
C VAL A 4 -5.37 -9.08 2.07
N GLY A 5 -4.24 -9.61 2.54
CA GLY A 5 -3.34 -10.42 1.70
C GLY A 5 -4.01 -11.71 1.19
N GLY A 6 -4.70 -12.44 2.07
CA GLY A 6 -5.43 -13.65 1.69
C GLY A 6 -6.53 -13.42 0.64
N CYS A 7 -7.09 -12.21 0.53
CA CYS A 7 -8.10 -11.89 -0.48
C CYS A 7 -7.56 -11.97 -1.91
N ASN A 8 -6.32 -11.52 -2.16
CA ASN A 8 -5.72 -11.56 -3.51
C ASN A 8 -5.61 -13.00 -4.03
N THR A 9 -5.14 -13.91 -3.18
CA THR A 9 -5.01 -15.33 -3.53
C THR A 9 -6.37 -15.99 -3.75
N LYS A 10 -7.36 -15.71 -2.88
CA LYS A 10 -8.73 -16.22 -3.04
C LYS A 10 -9.38 -15.73 -4.33
N LEU A 11 -9.19 -14.46 -4.69
CA LEU A 11 -9.71 -13.88 -5.91
C LEU A 11 -9.16 -14.58 -7.15
N LEU A 12 -7.84 -14.77 -7.22
CA LEU A 12 -7.20 -15.43 -8.36
C LEU A 12 -7.60 -16.91 -8.48
N ALA A 13 -7.73 -17.62 -7.35
CA ALA A 13 -8.25 -18.98 -7.33
C ALA A 13 -9.71 -19.05 -7.80
N ALA A 14 -10.57 -18.13 -7.33
CA ALA A 14 -11.96 -18.07 -7.75
C ALA A 14 -12.10 -17.83 -9.26
N ILE A 15 -11.29 -16.92 -9.82
CA ILE A 15 -11.29 -16.65 -11.27
C ILE A 15 -10.84 -17.90 -12.04
N ALA A 16 -9.75 -18.55 -11.63
CA ALA A 16 -9.28 -19.78 -12.26
C ALA A 16 -10.34 -20.91 -12.24
N LEU A 17 -11.03 -21.09 -11.11
CA LEU A 17 -12.07 -22.11 -10.96
C LEU A 17 -13.36 -21.77 -11.71
N SER A 18 -13.71 -20.48 -11.82
CA SER A 18 -14.94 -20.03 -12.48
C SER A 18 -14.95 -20.25 -13.99
N ARG A 19 -13.77 -20.40 -14.61
CA ARG A 19 -13.58 -20.39 -16.08
C ARG A 19 -14.19 -19.16 -16.76
N SER A 20 -14.38 -18.08 -16.02
CA SER A 20 -14.90 -16.81 -16.52
C SER A 20 -13.81 -16.05 -17.27
N PRO A 21 -14.14 -15.31 -18.35
CA PRO A 21 -13.21 -14.39 -19.00
C PRO A 21 -12.89 -13.13 -18.16
N THR A 22 -13.35 -13.06 -16.90
CA THR A 22 -13.18 -11.92 -16.01
C THR A 22 -11.71 -11.65 -15.70
N LYS A 23 -11.29 -10.38 -15.83
CA LYS A 23 -9.93 -9.93 -15.49
C LYS A 23 -9.81 -9.64 -13.99
N ALA A 24 -8.75 -10.15 -13.37
CA ALA A 24 -8.44 -9.90 -11.96
C ALA A 24 -7.49 -8.72 -11.80
N ILE A 25 -7.73 -7.88 -10.80
CA ILE A 25 -6.76 -6.89 -10.31
C ILE A 25 -6.52 -7.18 -8.83
N ILE A 26 -5.26 -7.18 -8.42
CA ILE A 26 -4.86 -7.35 -7.01
C ILE A 26 -4.19 -6.06 -6.53
N SER A 27 -4.33 -5.73 -5.24
CA SER A 27 -3.74 -4.52 -4.66
C SER A 27 -3.03 -4.79 -3.34
N TYR A 28 -2.05 -3.94 -3.04
CA TYR A 28 -1.27 -3.95 -1.79
C TYR A 28 -1.25 -2.54 -1.20
N HIS A 29 -1.47 -2.43 0.11
CA HIS A 29 -1.63 -1.14 0.80
C HIS A 29 -0.59 -0.89 1.89
N GLY A 30 0.29 -1.86 2.18
CA GLY A 30 1.30 -1.72 3.22
C GLY A 30 2.55 -2.60 3.03
N TYR A 31 3.63 -2.16 3.67
CA TYR A 31 4.93 -2.84 3.65
C TYR A 31 5.00 -4.06 4.56
N ASN A 32 4.12 -4.15 5.56
CA ASN A 32 4.18 -5.14 6.64
C ASN A 32 2.97 -6.07 6.69
N GLU A 33 2.10 -6.09 5.67
CA GLU A 33 0.92 -6.98 5.68
C GLU A 33 1.32 -8.46 5.74
N TRP A 34 2.49 -8.81 5.19
CA TRP A 34 3.07 -10.16 5.28
C TRP A 34 3.32 -10.63 6.73
N LYS A 35 3.47 -9.72 7.70
CA LYS A 35 3.67 -10.05 9.12
C LYS A 35 2.37 -10.39 9.86
N THR A 36 1.21 -10.21 9.23
CA THR A 36 -0.10 -10.35 9.89
C THR A 36 -0.56 -11.80 10.06
N GLY A 37 0.16 -12.76 9.48
CA GLY A 37 -0.11 -14.18 9.57
C GLY A 37 0.50 -14.98 8.43
N TRP A 38 0.53 -16.30 8.57
CA TRP A 38 1.14 -17.22 7.59
C TRP A 38 0.51 -17.12 6.19
N LEU A 39 -0.80 -16.88 6.10
CA LEU A 39 -1.51 -16.76 4.82
C LEU A 39 -1.14 -15.47 4.07
N SER A 40 -0.98 -14.38 4.81
CA SER A 40 -0.46 -13.13 4.26
C SER A 40 0.97 -13.31 3.80
N TRP A 41 1.83 -13.95 4.61
CA TRP A 41 3.19 -14.27 4.20
C TRP A 41 3.24 -15.11 2.91
N PHE A 42 2.42 -16.16 2.80
CA PHE A 42 2.35 -17.01 1.61
C PHE A 42 1.92 -16.23 0.36
N THR A 43 1.03 -15.25 0.50
CA THR A 43 0.61 -14.39 -0.61
C THR A 43 1.79 -13.56 -1.13
N TYR A 44 2.67 -13.08 -0.24
CA TYR A 44 3.87 -12.36 -0.64
C TYR A 44 4.93 -13.29 -1.25
N LEU A 45 5.08 -14.51 -0.72
CA LEU A 45 5.96 -15.54 -1.30
C LEU A 45 5.56 -15.92 -2.73
N THR A 46 4.25 -15.99 -2.98
CA THR A 46 3.68 -16.37 -4.29
C THR A 46 3.44 -15.18 -5.22
N LEU A 47 3.78 -13.95 -4.80
CA LEU A 47 3.60 -12.74 -5.58
C LEU A 47 4.20 -12.78 -7.00
N PRO A 48 5.36 -13.42 -7.28
CA PRO A 48 5.87 -13.54 -8.65
C PRO A 48 4.90 -14.23 -9.61
N LEU A 49 4.15 -15.22 -9.10
CA LEU A 49 3.12 -15.92 -9.86
C LEU A 49 1.82 -15.11 -9.89
N LEU A 50 1.37 -14.62 -8.74
CA LEU A 50 0.10 -13.89 -8.62
C LEU A 50 0.09 -12.63 -9.48
N SER A 51 1.20 -11.87 -9.50
CA SER A 51 1.34 -10.66 -10.31
C SER A 51 1.33 -10.93 -11.82
N ARG A 52 1.78 -12.12 -12.27
CA ARG A 52 1.71 -12.57 -13.67
C ARG A 52 0.30 -12.98 -14.08
N LEU A 53 -0.42 -13.65 -13.18
CA LEU A 53 -1.80 -14.11 -13.40
C LEU A 53 -2.81 -12.97 -13.33
N ALA A 54 -2.55 -11.96 -12.50
CA ALA A 54 -3.37 -10.76 -12.46
C ALA A 54 -3.25 -9.96 -13.77
N CYS A 55 -4.34 -9.28 -14.14
CA CYS A 55 -4.30 -8.28 -15.21
C CYS A 55 -3.37 -7.13 -14.81
N ARG A 56 -3.48 -6.65 -13.56
CA ARG A 56 -2.58 -5.68 -12.95
C ARG A 56 -2.45 -5.94 -11.45
N THR A 57 -1.27 -5.63 -10.92
CA THR A 57 -0.98 -5.50 -9.50
C THR A 57 -0.84 -4.02 -9.18
N ILE A 58 -1.61 -3.51 -8.22
CA ILE A 58 -1.61 -2.10 -7.81
C ILE A 58 -0.84 -1.94 -6.51
N ALA A 59 0.17 -1.08 -6.52
CA ALA A 59 0.79 -0.54 -5.33
C ALA A 59 0.31 0.90 -5.08
N VAL A 60 0.06 1.26 -3.83
CA VAL A 60 -0.45 2.62 -3.50
C VAL A 60 0.61 3.72 -3.43
N SER A 61 1.87 3.38 -3.68
CA SER A 61 3.00 4.31 -3.77
C SER A 61 4.15 3.69 -4.56
N GLU A 62 5.02 4.53 -5.12
CA GLU A 62 6.25 4.07 -5.78
C GLU A 62 7.16 3.29 -4.84
N GLY A 63 7.29 3.73 -3.58
CA GLY A 63 8.07 2.99 -2.58
C GLY A 63 7.55 1.57 -2.37
N LEU A 64 6.22 1.39 -2.35
CA LEU A 64 5.62 0.07 -2.22
C LEU A 64 5.80 -0.75 -3.50
N ARG A 65 5.62 -0.14 -4.68
CA ARG A 65 5.88 -0.81 -5.96
C ARG A 65 7.30 -1.36 -6.03
N ASN A 66 8.28 -0.54 -5.66
CA ASN A 66 9.69 -0.91 -5.64
C ASN A 66 9.94 -2.07 -4.66
N GLU A 67 9.35 -2.02 -3.45
CA GLU A 67 9.44 -3.13 -2.50
C GLU A 67 8.84 -4.43 -3.07
N LEU A 68 7.66 -4.38 -3.69
CA LEU A 68 7.01 -5.56 -4.27
C LEU A 68 7.84 -6.17 -5.40
N VAL A 69 8.43 -5.34 -6.27
CA VAL A 69 9.27 -5.82 -7.39
C VAL A 69 10.63 -6.32 -6.91
N GLN A 70 11.35 -5.53 -6.11
CA GLN A 70 12.74 -5.82 -5.76
C GLN A 70 12.83 -6.92 -4.70
N ARG A 71 12.02 -6.84 -3.64
CA ARG A 71 12.06 -7.81 -2.54
C ARG A 71 11.22 -9.04 -2.82
N TRP A 72 10.00 -8.83 -3.33
CA TRP A 72 9.02 -9.89 -3.49
C TRP A 72 8.87 -10.40 -4.92
N ARG A 73 9.71 -9.89 -5.85
CA ARG A 73 9.84 -10.37 -7.23
C ARG A 73 8.53 -10.33 -8.02
N ALA A 74 7.65 -9.36 -7.71
CA ALA A 74 6.49 -9.08 -8.53
C ALA A 74 6.90 -8.75 -9.98
N ASP A 75 6.07 -9.14 -10.95
CA ASP A 75 6.29 -8.81 -12.36
C ASP A 75 6.26 -7.28 -12.55
N PRO A 76 7.38 -6.65 -12.96
CA PRO A 76 7.46 -5.19 -13.08
C PRO A 76 6.54 -4.63 -14.17
N ASP A 77 6.26 -5.41 -15.23
CA ASP A 77 5.44 -4.98 -16.37
C ASP A 77 3.94 -5.01 -16.03
N ARG A 78 3.58 -5.75 -14.98
CA ARG A 78 2.20 -5.89 -14.48
C ARG A 78 1.97 -5.17 -13.16
N THR A 79 3.00 -4.61 -12.56
CA THR A 79 2.91 -3.90 -11.27
C THR A 79 2.99 -2.40 -11.50
N VAL A 80 1.88 -1.71 -11.21
CA VAL A 80 1.71 -0.27 -11.43
C VAL A 80 1.39 0.45 -10.13
N THR A 81 1.66 1.76 -10.09
CA THR A 81 1.34 2.60 -8.95
C THR A 81 0.05 3.37 -9.18
N ILE A 82 -0.85 3.36 -8.20
CA ILE A 82 -1.98 4.29 -8.12
C ILE A 82 -1.96 4.91 -6.72
N HIS A 83 -1.62 6.20 -6.63
CA HIS A 83 -1.54 6.88 -5.34
C HIS A 83 -2.90 6.93 -4.64
N ASN A 84 -2.92 6.62 -3.34
CA ASN A 84 -4.12 6.81 -2.54
C ASN A 84 -4.49 8.30 -2.52
N PRO A 85 -5.76 8.64 -2.77
CA PRO A 85 -6.19 10.03 -2.72
C PRO A 85 -6.18 10.53 -1.28
N VAL A 86 -5.99 11.84 -1.12
CA VAL A 86 -6.28 12.56 0.12
C VAL A 86 -7.56 13.33 -0.11
N PHE A 87 -8.58 13.05 0.70
CA PHE A 87 -9.84 13.78 0.64
C PHE A 87 -9.69 15.12 1.36
N PHE A 88 -9.92 16.21 0.65
CA PHE A 88 -10.00 17.54 1.22
C PHE A 88 -11.48 17.95 1.27
N PRO A 89 -12.03 18.26 2.47
CA PRO A 89 -13.37 18.82 2.55
C PRO A 89 -13.48 20.08 1.70
N ASN A 90 -14.59 20.23 0.98
CA ASN A 90 -14.86 21.44 0.20
C ASN A 90 -14.88 22.67 1.11
N GLY A 91 -14.24 23.76 0.69
CA GLY A 91 -14.21 25.03 1.43
C GLY A 91 -13.11 25.15 2.49
N ILE A 92 -12.22 24.17 2.63
CA ILE A 92 -11.01 24.33 3.44
C ILE A 92 -10.06 25.29 2.72
N LYS A 93 -9.72 26.40 3.38
CA LYS A 93 -8.68 27.32 2.90
C LYS A 93 -7.33 26.62 2.97
N VAL A 94 -6.69 26.42 1.83
CA VAL A 94 -5.27 26.04 1.77
C VAL A 94 -4.46 27.30 2.08
N PRO A 95 -3.61 27.31 3.12
CA PRO A 95 -2.82 28.48 3.46
C PRO A 95 -1.86 28.85 2.33
N SER A 96 -1.72 30.16 2.07
CA SER A 96 -0.69 30.68 1.17
C SER A 96 0.71 30.50 1.77
N PRO A 97 1.78 30.53 0.96
CA PRO A 97 3.15 30.50 1.47
C PRO A 97 3.44 31.57 2.54
N GLN A 98 2.87 32.77 2.40
CA GLN A 98 3.01 33.86 3.38
C GLN A 98 2.33 33.53 4.71
N GLU A 99 1.12 32.97 4.67
CA GLU A 99 0.40 32.52 5.87
C GLU A 99 1.13 31.36 6.56
N LEU A 100 1.72 30.44 5.79
CA LEU A 100 2.55 29.37 6.33
C LEU A 100 3.85 29.87 6.96
N ALA A 101 4.39 30.99 6.48
CA ALA A 101 5.60 31.60 7.04
C ALA A 101 5.32 32.41 8.31
N ALA A 102 4.13 33.00 8.42
CA ALA A 102 3.71 33.81 9.57
C ALA A 102 3.07 33.01 10.72
N ARG A 103 2.85 31.70 10.54
CA ARG A 103 2.24 30.84 11.56
C ARG A 103 3.15 30.68 12.78
N ASP A 104 2.53 30.36 13.93
CA ASP A 104 3.27 29.94 15.12
C ASP A 104 4.17 28.71 14.81
N PRO A 105 5.34 28.60 15.46
CA PRO A 105 6.31 27.51 15.23
C PRO A 105 5.86 26.19 15.85
N ILE A 106 4.62 25.77 15.54
CA ILE A 106 4.02 24.53 16.00
C ILE A 106 4.49 23.40 15.08
N ILE A 107 4.97 22.33 15.71
CA ILE A 107 5.29 21.06 15.08
C ILE A 107 4.19 20.06 15.49
N LEU A 108 3.50 19.49 14.50
CA LEU A 108 2.47 18.46 14.71
C LEU A 108 2.92 17.17 14.03
N ALA A 109 2.87 16.06 14.77
CA ALA A 109 3.06 14.72 14.23
C ALA A 109 1.82 13.87 14.50
N VAL A 110 1.29 13.22 13.46
CA VAL A 110 0.05 12.42 13.53
C VAL A 110 0.32 11.02 13.01
N GLY A 111 -0.03 10.01 13.80
CA GLY A 111 0.13 8.61 13.42
C GLY A 111 -0.06 7.66 14.58
N ARG A 112 -0.12 6.35 14.28
CA ARG A 112 -0.12 5.31 15.30
C ARG A 112 1.26 5.22 15.97
N MET A 113 1.29 4.93 17.27
CA MET A 113 2.51 4.66 18.01
C MET A 113 3.08 3.28 17.66
N VAL A 114 3.77 3.22 16.51
CA VAL A 114 4.41 2.00 15.99
C VAL A 114 5.86 2.31 15.59
N PRO A 115 6.77 1.32 15.59
CA PRO A 115 8.18 1.54 15.28
C PRO A 115 8.42 2.24 13.93
N GLU A 116 7.61 1.93 12.91
CA GLU A 116 7.74 2.50 11.57
C GLU A 116 7.46 4.01 11.50
N LYS A 117 6.88 4.59 12.54
CA LYS A 117 6.63 6.05 12.65
C LYS A 117 7.69 6.79 13.46
N ASP A 118 8.55 6.06 14.17
CA ASP A 118 9.72 6.56 14.90
C ASP A 118 9.52 7.89 15.65
N PHE A 119 8.42 8.00 16.40
CA PHE A 119 8.15 9.15 17.26
C PHE A 119 9.26 9.38 18.31
N ARG A 120 10.06 8.35 18.61
CA ARG A 120 11.17 8.45 19.56
C ARG A 120 12.25 9.40 19.07
N THR A 121 12.57 9.36 17.78
CA THR A 121 13.54 10.29 17.18
C THR A 121 13.00 11.72 17.21
N LEU A 122 11.72 11.92 16.87
CA LEU A 122 11.08 13.24 16.92
C LEU A 122 11.13 13.87 18.31
N VAL A 123 10.82 13.12 19.37
CA VAL A 123 10.78 13.63 20.75
C VAL A 123 12.18 13.96 21.30
N ARG A 124 13.24 13.38 20.72
CA ARG A 124 14.62 13.58 21.17
C ARG A 124 15.36 14.72 20.46
N ALA A 125 14.85 15.16 19.32
CA ALA A 125 15.40 16.27 18.53
C ALA A 125 14.98 17.61 19.13
#